data_AF-A0A015U3M2-F1
#
_entry.id   AF-A0A015U3M2-F1
#
_cell.length_a   1.000
_cell.length_b   1.000
_cell.length_c   1.000
_cell.angle_alpha   90.00
_cell.angle_beta   90.00
_cell.angle_gamma   90.00
#
_symmetry.space_group_name_H-M   'P 1'
#
loop_
_entity.id
_entity.type
_entity.pdbx_description
1 polymer ?
#
loop_
_entity_poly.entity_id
_entity_poly.type
_entity_poly.pdbx_seq_one_letter_code
_entity_poly.pdbx_strand_id
1 'polypeptide(L)'
;MDCGHFHTLLQQELFFLLRGFYLKEELALLFHPIISAELTFKDFVIGNYFKVSNVNDLISLSNMCKSSFYCKFKEVFGMTAKQWLLKQRNTHILNKVMTSETTVGELMEEFRFESQAHFTHYCKQHFNCTPRELIMKYQVVNQ
;
A
#
# COMPACT_ATOMS: atom_id res chain seq x y z
N MET A 1 6.51 19.25 6.25
CA MET A 1 5.17 19.77 5.94
C MET A 1 4.41 18.67 5.24
N ASP A 2 3.94 17.68 6.01
CA ASP A 2 3.24 16.51 5.48
C ASP A 2 1.89 16.41 6.21
N CYS A 3 1.02 17.37 5.90
CA CYS A 3 -0.30 17.49 6.53
C CYS A 3 -1.34 17.11 5.48
N GLY A 4 -1.92 15.92 5.62
CA GLY A 4 -2.93 15.41 4.68
C GLY A 4 -4.09 16.38 4.48
N HIS A 5 -4.52 17.07 5.54
CA HIS A 5 -5.58 18.09 5.45
C HIS A 5 -5.19 19.27 4.53
N PHE A 6 -3.97 19.80 4.69
CA PHE A 6 -3.47 20.89 3.84
C PHE A 6 -3.34 20.45 2.38
N HIS A 7 -2.87 19.23 2.13
CA HIS A 7 -2.82 18.67 0.77
C HIS A 7 -4.21 18.51 0.15
N THR A 8 -5.21 18.08 0.92
CA THR A 8 -6.60 18.00 0.44
C THR A 8 -7.15 19.37 0.08
N LEU A 9 -6.87 20.41 0.88
CA LEU A 9 -7.33 21.76 0.59
C LEU A 9 -6.71 22.30 -0.71
N LEU A 10 -5.40 22.14 -0.88
CA LEU A 10 -4.71 22.54 -2.12
C LEU A 10 -5.23 21.79 -3.35
N GLN A 11 -5.52 20.49 -3.22
CA GLN A 11 -6.10 19.71 -4.30
C GLN A 11 -7.48 20.27 -4.70
N GLN A 12 -8.33 20.58 -3.72
CA GLN A 12 -9.65 21.16 -3.99
C GLN A 12 -9.54 22.51 -4.71
N GLU A 13 -8.68 23.40 -4.21
CA GLU A 13 -8.43 24.71 -4.81
C GLU A 13 -7.95 24.58 -6.26
N LEU A 14 -6.99 23.70 -6.52
CA LEU A 14 -6.51 23.41 -7.87
C LEU A 14 -7.67 22.96 -8.80
N PHE A 15 -8.56 22.08 -8.34
CA PHE A 15 -9.71 21.65 -9.15
C PHE A 15 -10.70 22.78 -9.44
N PHE A 16 -10.91 23.70 -8.49
CA PHE A 16 -11.73 24.89 -8.72
C PHE A 16 -11.10 25.81 -9.77
N LEU A 17 -9.80 26.07 -9.67
CA LEU A 17 -9.07 26.89 -10.65
C LEU A 17 -9.14 26.25 -12.04
N LEU A 18 -8.88 24.95 -12.14
CA LEU A 18 -8.95 24.24 -13.41
C LEU A 18 -10.36 24.33 -14.04
N ARG A 19 -11.41 24.14 -13.25
CA ARG A 19 -12.80 24.25 -13.75
C ARG A 19 -13.26 25.68 -14.03
N GLY A 20 -12.69 26.68 -13.35
CA GLY A 20 -13.06 28.08 -13.49
C GLY A 20 -12.36 28.78 -14.66
N PHE A 21 -11.15 28.34 -15.01
CA PHE A 21 -10.30 29.01 -16.00
C PHE A 21 -10.12 28.25 -17.32
N TYR A 22 -10.53 26.99 -17.41
CA TYR A 22 -10.37 26.18 -18.62
C TYR A 22 -11.69 25.57 -19.07
N LEU A 23 -11.84 25.43 -20.39
CA LEU A 23 -12.96 24.75 -21.02
C LEU A 23 -12.88 23.24 -20.79
N LYS A 24 -14.02 22.55 -20.93
CA LYS A 24 -14.07 21.09 -20.75
C LYS A 24 -13.17 20.35 -21.73
N GLU A 25 -13.04 20.86 -22.95
CA GLU A 25 -12.23 20.30 -24.01
C GLU A 25 -10.73 20.45 -23.70
N GLU A 26 -10.32 21.60 -23.17
CA GLU A 26 -8.94 21.86 -22.75
C GLU A 26 -8.55 20.97 -21.56
N LEU A 27 -9.44 20.83 -20.58
CA LEU A 27 -9.26 19.91 -19.47
C LEU A 27 -9.23 18.46 -19.96
N ALA A 28 -10.09 18.08 -20.90
CA ALA A 28 -10.10 16.74 -21.47
C ALA A 28 -8.76 16.42 -22.17
N LEU A 29 -8.19 17.37 -22.93
CA LEU A 29 -6.87 17.23 -23.55
C LEU A 29 -5.76 17.14 -22.50
N LEU A 30 -5.79 18.00 -21.48
CA LEU A 30 -4.82 18.01 -20.38
C LEU A 30 -4.80 16.66 -19.63
N PHE A 31 -5.97 16.11 -19.32
CA PHE A 31 -6.11 14.87 -18.57
C PHE A 31 -6.14 13.62 -19.44
N HIS A 32 -6.16 13.75 -20.77
CA HIS A 32 -6.23 12.61 -21.69
C HIS A 32 -5.19 11.53 -21.36
N PRO A 33 -3.89 11.83 -21.15
CA PRO A 33 -2.89 10.81 -20.84
C PRO A 33 -3.15 10.03 -19.55
N ILE A 34 -3.92 10.60 -18.61
CA ILE A 34 -4.29 9.97 -17.34
C ILE A 34 -5.59 9.16 -17.51
N ILE A 35 -6.58 9.73 -18.20
CA ILE A 35 -7.92 9.13 -18.38
C ILE A 35 -7.87 7.99 -19.40
N SER A 36 -7.10 8.14 -20.48
CA SER A 36 -6.95 7.14 -21.54
C SER A 36 -5.81 6.16 -21.26
N ALA A 37 -5.15 6.24 -20.11
CA ALA A 37 -4.13 5.28 -19.73
C ALA A 37 -4.80 3.92 -19.58
N GLU A 38 -4.40 2.96 -20.42
CA GLU A 38 -4.68 1.56 -20.12
C GLU A 38 -4.12 1.24 -18.73
N LEU A 39 -4.90 0.48 -17.95
CA LEU A 39 -4.54 0.09 -16.60
C LEU A 39 -3.17 -0.59 -16.64
N THR A 40 -2.14 0.11 -16.14
CA THR A 40 -0.78 -0.40 -16.27
C THR A 40 -0.64 -1.64 -15.38
N PHE A 41 0.33 -2.49 -15.67
CA PHE A 41 0.67 -3.61 -14.78
C PHE A 41 0.90 -3.12 -13.33
N LYS A 42 1.46 -1.91 -13.17
CA LYS A 42 1.68 -1.29 -11.87
C LYS A 42 0.37 -0.95 -11.17
N ASP A 43 -0.58 -0.35 -11.87
CA ASP A 43 -1.91 -0.01 -11.33
C ASP A 43 -2.68 -1.28 -10.94
N PHE A 44 -2.59 -2.33 -11.75
CA PHE A 44 -3.15 -3.65 -11.43
C PHE A 44 -2.61 -4.18 -10.09
N VAL A 45 -1.28 -4.17 -9.91
CA VAL A 45 -0.66 -4.66 -8.67
C VAL A 45 -1.06 -3.79 -7.48
N ILE A 46 -0.98 -2.46 -7.61
CA ILE A 46 -1.31 -1.52 -6.52
C ILE A 46 -2.80 -1.61 -6.12
N GLY A 47 -3.71 -1.82 -7.09
CA GLY A 47 -5.13 -1.95 -6.83
C GLY A 47 -5.57 -3.28 -6.20
N ASN A 48 -4.73 -4.32 -6.27
CA ASN A 48 -5.09 -5.67 -5.85
C ASN A 48 -4.26 -6.23 -4.69
N TYR A 49 -3.07 -5.69 -4.38
CA TYR A 49 -2.18 -6.32 -3.39
C TYR A 49 -2.77 -6.41 -1.97
N PHE A 50 -3.66 -5.50 -1.58
CA PHE A 50 -4.32 -5.56 -0.27
C PHE A 50 -5.39 -6.67 -0.18
N LYS A 51 -5.86 -7.18 -1.31
CA LYS A 51 -6.95 -8.18 -1.38
C LYS A 51 -6.44 -9.62 -1.34
N VAL A 52 -5.12 -9.81 -1.38
CA VAL A 52 -4.47 -11.10 -1.58
C VAL A 52 -3.55 -11.45 -0.42
N SER A 53 -3.43 -12.74 -0.12
CA SER A 53 -2.57 -13.23 0.96
C SER A 53 -1.17 -13.61 0.47
N ASN A 54 -1.05 -13.99 -0.81
CA ASN A 54 0.20 -14.44 -1.39
C ASN A 54 0.34 -14.04 -2.88
N VAL A 55 1.54 -14.28 -3.44
CA VAL A 55 1.83 -13.91 -4.84
C VAL A 55 0.99 -14.71 -5.84
N ASN A 56 0.67 -15.98 -5.56
CA ASN A 56 -0.15 -16.78 -6.48
C ASN A 56 -1.57 -16.24 -6.60
N ASP A 57 -2.15 -15.73 -5.51
CA ASP A 57 -3.45 -15.07 -5.54
C ASP A 57 -3.38 -13.79 -6.41
N LEU A 58 -2.28 -13.04 -6.33
CA LEU A 58 -2.08 -11.87 -7.20
C LEU A 58 -1.95 -12.26 -8.68
N ILE A 59 -1.30 -13.39 -8.95
CA ILE A 59 -1.17 -13.94 -10.31
C ILE A 59 -2.51 -14.43 -10.83
N SER A 60 -3.35 -15.07 -10.02
CA SER A 60 -4.66 -15.56 -10.45
C SER A 60 -5.65 -14.44 -10.77
N LEU A 61 -5.48 -13.28 -10.13
CA LEU A 61 -6.20 -12.05 -10.50
C LEU A 61 -5.68 -11.42 -11.80
N SER A 62 -4.50 -11.83 -12.27
CA SER A 62 -3.92 -11.37 -13.52
C SER A 62 -4.31 -12.29 -14.68
N ASN A 63 -4.41 -11.74 -15.90
CA ASN A 63 -4.56 -12.53 -17.12
C ASN A 63 -3.22 -13.08 -17.64
N MET A 64 -2.21 -13.24 -16.76
CA MET A 64 -0.84 -13.61 -17.12
C MET A 64 -0.50 -14.99 -16.58
N CYS A 65 0.30 -15.74 -17.33
CA CYS A 65 0.94 -16.93 -16.79
C CYS A 65 2.04 -16.54 -15.77
N LYS A 66 2.37 -17.47 -14.87
CA LYS A 66 3.31 -17.22 -13.75
C LYS A 66 4.65 -16.65 -14.21
N SER A 67 5.27 -17.23 -15.25
CA SER A 67 6.58 -16.80 -15.74
C SER A 67 6.55 -15.36 -16.25
N SER A 68 5.58 -15.03 -17.11
CA SER A 68 5.40 -13.67 -17.63
C SER A 68 5.12 -12.67 -16.52
N PHE A 69 4.31 -13.05 -15.53
CA PHE A 69 4.04 -12.20 -14.37
C PHE A 69 5.33 -11.88 -13.59
N TYR A 70 6.13 -12.89 -13.24
CA TYR A 70 7.36 -12.67 -12.47
C TYR A 70 8.37 -11.82 -13.24
N CYS A 71 8.55 -12.05 -14.54
CA CYS A 71 9.41 -11.23 -15.39
C CYS A 71 8.92 -9.78 -15.41
N LYS A 72 7.64 -9.56 -15.70
CA LYS A 72 7.07 -8.20 -15.76
C LYS A 72 7.10 -7.50 -14.41
N PHE A 73 6.87 -8.23 -13.33
CA PHE A 73 6.94 -7.69 -11.98
C PHE A 73 8.35 -7.21 -11.65
N LYS A 74 9.37 -8.00 -11.95
CA LYS A 74 10.76 -7.60 -11.69
C LYS A 74 11.17 -6.41 -12.56
N GLU A 75 10.73 -6.35 -13.81
CA GLU A 75 10.94 -5.21 -14.71
C GLU A 75 10.33 -3.91 -14.15
N VAL A 76 9.07 -3.98 -13.68
CA VAL A 76 8.32 -2.80 -13.22
C VAL A 76 8.70 -2.34 -11.80
N PHE A 77 8.97 -3.29 -10.90
CA PHE A 77 9.18 -3.01 -9.46
C PHE A 77 10.64 -3.16 -9.01
N GLY A 78 11.53 -3.65 -9.87
CA GLY A 78 12.95 -3.85 -9.55
C GLY A 78 13.24 -4.95 -8.54
N MET A 79 12.24 -5.70 -8.08
CA MET A 79 12.38 -6.77 -7.07
C MET A 79 11.37 -7.89 -7.31
N THR A 80 11.49 -8.99 -6.56
CA THR A 80 10.53 -10.11 -6.70
C THR A 80 9.18 -9.74 -6.07
N ALA A 81 8.10 -10.27 -6.63
CA ALA A 81 6.75 -10.07 -6.11
C ALA A 81 6.60 -10.49 -4.64
N LYS A 82 7.29 -11.56 -4.23
CA LYS A 82 7.29 -12.03 -2.83
C LYS A 82 7.92 -11.00 -1.90
N GLN A 83 9.10 -10.47 -2.26
CA GLN A 83 9.76 -9.43 -1.47
C GLN A 83 8.92 -8.16 -1.41
N TRP A 84 8.30 -7.78 -2.53
CA TRP A 84 7.47 -6.59 -2.61
C TRP A 84 6.22 -6.70 -1.73
N LEU A 85 5.46 -7.80 -1.81
CA LEU A 85 4.29 -8.03 -0.95
C LEU A 85 4.66 -8.06 0.53
N LEU A 86 5.78 -8.70 0.87
CA LEU A 86 6.29 -8.69 2.25
C LEU A 86 6.62 -7.27 2.72
N LYS A 87 7.27 -6.46 1.87
CA LYS A 87 7.57 -5.06 2.17
C LYS A 87 6.28 -4.27 2.41
N GLN A 88 5.26 -4.42 1.57
CA GLN A 88 3.99 -3.72 1.77
C GLN A 88 3.30 -4.14 3.06
N ARG A 89 3.27 -5.45 3.37
CA ARG A 89 2.71 -5.96 4.63
C ARG A 89 3.42 -5.37 5.85
N ASN A 90 4.76 -5.35 5.83
CA ASN A 90 5.54 -4.77 6.92
C ASN A 90 5.25 -3.28 7.09
N THR A 91 5.23 -2.52 6.00
CA THR A 91 4.88 -1.08 6.02
C THR A 91 3.47 -0.87 6.57
N HIS A 92 2.49 -1.70 6.20
CA HIS A 92 1.13 -1.56 6.69
C HIS A 92 1.03 -1.82 8.20
N ILE A 93 1.71 -2.85 8.70
CA ILE A 93 1.80 -3.12 10.16
C ILE A 93 2.41 -1.92 10.88
N LEU A 94 3.53 -1.39 10.38
CA LEU A 94 4.20 -0.24 11.00
C LEU A 94 3.29 1.00 11.01
N ASN A 95 2.64 1.30 9.89
CA ASN A 95 1.72 2.43 9.80
C ASN A 95 0.59 2.29 10.82
N LYS A 96 -0.02 1.10 10.94
CA LYS A 96 -1.08 0.85 11.92
C LYS A 96 -0.61 1.10 13.35
N VAL A 97 0.59 0.63 13.70
CA VAL A 97 1.16 0.83 15.03
C VAL A 97 1.47 2.32 15.30
N MET A 98 1.85 3.09 14.27
CA MET A 98 2.17 4.51 14.41
C MET A 98 0.93 5.41 14.47
N THR A 99 -0.17 5.07 13.80
CA THR A 99 -1.32 5.96 13.63
C THR A 99 -2.46 5.73 14.62
N SER A 100 -2.47 4.61 15.35
CA SER A 100 -3.53 4.30 16.32
C SER A 100 -2.99 3.64 17.59
N GLU A 101 -3.66 3.93 18.71
CA GLU A 101 -3.55 3.09 19.90
C GLU A 101 -4.11 1.71 19.56
N THR A 102 -3.21 0.75 19.38
CA THR A 102 -3.54 -0.59 18.92
C THR A 102 -2.94 -1.63 19.85
N THR A 103 -3.71 -2.68 20.12
CA THR A 103 -3.30 -3.84 20.91
C THR A 103 -2.71 -4.94 20.03
N VAL A 104 -2.00 -5.88 20.65
CA VAL A 104 -1.48 -7.05 19.95
C VAL A 104 -2.61 -7.88 19.32
N GLY A 105 -3.77 -7.98 19.99
CA GLY A 105 -4.93 -8.72 19.50
C GLY A 105 -5.52 -8.10 18.23
N GLU A 106 -5.66 -6.78 18.19
CA GLU A 106 -6.17 -6.05 17.02
C GLU A 106 -5.24 -6.20 15.80
N LEU A 107 -3.91 -6.14 16.00
CA LEU A 107 -2.96 -6.41 14.92
C LEU A 107 -3.08 -7.85 14.41
N MET A 108 -3.27 -8.81 15.30
CA MET A 108 -3.42 -10.20 14.88
C MET A 108 -4.67 -10.40 14.03
N GLU A 109 -5.79 -9.80 14.42
CA GLU A 109 -7.04 -9.86 13.68
C GLU A 109 -6.91 -9.19 12.30
N GLU A 110 -6.42 -7.96 12.27
CA GLU A 110 -6.30 -7.17 11.04
C GLU A 110 -5.34 -7.82 10.02
N PHE A 111 -4.21 -8.34 10.49
CA PHE A 111 -3.20 -8.98 9.65
C PHE A 111 -3.36 -10.50 9.53
N ARG A 112 -4.50 -11.03 10.00
CA ARG A 112 -4.91 -12.45 9.90
C ARG A 112 -3.87 -13.43 10.42
N PHE A 113 -3.32 -13.17 11.60
CA PHE A 113 -2.46 -14.10 12.32
C PHE A 113 -3.30 -15.06 13.16
N GLU A 114 -3.16 -16.36 12.91
CA GLU A 114 -3.94 -17.42 13.56
C GLU A 114 -3.61 -17.61 15.05
N SER A 115 -2.40 -17.21 15.46
CA SER A 115 -1.96 -17.35 16.86
C SER A 115 -0.92 -16.31 17.25
N GLN A 116 -0.84 -16.05 18.56
CA GLN A 116 0.15 -15.17 19.15
C GLN A 116 1.58 -15.66 18.89
N ALA A 117 1.79 -16.98 18.87
CA ALA A 117 3.08 -17.59 18.58
C ALA A 117 3.54 -17.29 17.14
N HIS A 118 2.63 -17.44 16.16
CA HIS A 118 2.90 -17.12 14.76
C HIS A 118 3.21 -15.63 14.59
N PHE A 119 2.43 -14.75 15.21
CA PHE A 119 2.68 -13.32 15.12
C PHE A 119 3.99 -12.91 15.80
N THR A 120 4.31 -13.51 16.95
CA THR A 120 5.56 -13.24 17.66
C THR A 120 6.78 -13.68 16.85
N HIS A 121 6.71 -14.85 16.21
CA HIS A 121 7.78 -15.32 15.31
C HIS A 121 7.96 -14.37 14.13
N TYR A 122 6.84 -13.97 13.49
CA TYR A 122 6.84 -13.01 12.40
C TYR A 122 7.50 -11.68 12.79
N CYS A 123 7.13 -11.10 13.94
CA CYS A 123 7.71 -9.85 14.41
C CYS A 123 9.21 -9.97 14.68
N LYS A 124 9.66 -11.06 15.31
CA LYS A 124 11.09 -11.30 15.52
C LYS A 124 11.86 -11.39 14.21
N GLN A 125 11.29 -12.08 13.22
CA GLN A 125 11.92 -12.26 11.91
C GLN A 125 12.00 -10.98 11.09
N HIS A 126 10.97 -10.13 11.13
CA HIS A 126 10.84 -8.98 10.23
C HIS A 126 11.13 -7.62 10.88
N PHE A 127 11.01 -7.52 12.20
CA PHE A 127 11.21 -6.27 12.96
C PHE A 127 12.24 -6.41 14.08
N ASN A 128 12.85 -7.59 14.28
CA ASN A 128 13.83 -7.88 15.33
C ASN A 128 13.32 -7.56 16.76
N CYS A 129 12.01 -7.63 16.99
CA CYS A 129 11.39 -7.39 18.29
C CYS A 129 10.09 -8.18 18.45
N THR A 130 9.55 -8.24 19.67
CA THR A 130 8.24 -8.84 19.96
C THR A 130 7.10 -7.88 19.56
N PRO A 131 5.86 -8.38 19.40
CA PRO A 131 4.71 -7.52 19.10
C PRO A 131 4.52 -6.38 20.11
N ARG A 132 4.75 -6.65 21.40
CA ARG A 132 4.62 -5.64 22.47
C ARG A 132 5.72 -4.58 22.39
N GLU A 133 6.96 -5.00 22.14
CA GLU A 133 8.08 -4.08 21.91
C GLU A 133 7.88 -3.23 20.66
N LEU A 134 7.34 -3.81 19.59
CA LEU A 134 6.98 -3.09 18.37
C LEU A 134 6.01 -1.95 18.67
N ILE A 135 4.94 -2.24 19.42
CA ILE A 135 3.93 -1.26 19.82
C ILE A 135 4.57 -0.16 20.69
N MET A 136 5.29 -0.52 21.74
CA MET A 136 5.94 0.44 22.64
C MET A 136 6.93 1.34 21.90
N LYS A 137 7.71 0.79 20.96
CA LYS A 137 8.74 1.54 20.23
C LYS A 137 8.15 2.70 19.42
N TYR A 138 6.96 2.55 18.87
CA TYR A 138 6.38 3.55 17.96
C TYR A 138 5.27 4.40 18.60
N GLN A 139 4.66 3.94 19.70
CA GLN A 139 3.71 4.76 20.46
C GLN A 139 4.40 5.77 21.38
N VAL A 140 5.60 5.46 21.91
CA VAL A 140 6.38 6.39 22.76
C VAL A 140 6.95 7.57 21.97
N VAL A 141 7.05 7.48 20.65
CA VAL A 141 7.60 8.56 19.79
C VAL A 141 6.56 9.64 19.45
N ASN A 142 5.27 9.39 19.72
CA ASN A 142 4.17 10.33 19.44
C ASN A 142 3.56 10.97 20.71
N GLN A 143 4.26 10.91 21.86
CA GLN A 143 3.99 11.73 23.05
C GLN A 143 5.06 12.81 23.18
#